data_AF-A0A0M8T554-F1
#
_entry.id   AF-A0A0M8T554-F1
#
_cell.length_a   1.000
_cell.length_b   1.000
_cell.length_c   1.000
_cell.angle_alpha   90.00
_cell.angle_beta   90.00
_cell.angle_gamma   90.00
#
_symmetry.space_group_name_H-M   'P 1'
#
loop_
_entity.id
_entity.type
_entity.pdbx_description
1 polymer ?
#
loop_
_entity_poly.entity_id
_entity_poly.type
_entity_poly.pdbx_seq_one_letter_code
_entity_poly.pdbx_strand_id
1 'polypeptide(L)'
;MFEVYPTASQKGPLHVNGSGFDCAGNGDGFAGPLTLTSDLFPPVKGWTDASGAFTYRYVVPANAAPGTHTVVATCASRPSVSRSGTFRVLAPEPPPPPVLPPPAVSLDPGSGTPGSTVHVLGTGFQCGAAARVLWDATAVASGAVSRADWTLRASFAVPAGAAAGPHKVTVTCQGLPVASTGGHTTPGEQLTASAPFTVTAVAVTPPVSPTPPTPTPTPTPDDTDSQTPSTGHDKVSGQQTDPGPSPTPRTTPDNPGTKLGSPDPTSSHKDSGVVPVPSPSSTPPPKAGGGHGHGIGLVGSLRTPAEVSWALKDLAGSAGLAAWFLLMVLLLEKAFPSQLADNALTRWWRRRRRDSGPARVPGWLRMGGYALGGGALVVWADATTHWSAQTVVKVIGAAAGMLLVLMTYEKTKDSLLRPGRGGLPAELRVVPAGLMLAVVMAALSRWLESPVPYVYGLVAVYLVLGTPPRVLGGVPKGQAVLVGGICTLAASLLVWTLGTPLVEAGRDADPGSMPYVLAYTVGLAVVGGVEVVVFGMLPLSGMDGRVLKEWNKPAWYALYLVALTFFFHVLLSQVHPGAGAHLLVSKDLRWLTVAIATGLFVLAGAFSLGLRRWVARLERRAAAA
;
A
#
# COMPACT_ATOMS: atom_id res chain seq x y z
N MET A 1 40.94 2.06 -11.64
CA MET A 1 40.10 2.88 -10.73
C MET A 1 39.36 1.94 -9.80
N PHE A 2 39.10 2.33 -8.55
CA PHE A 2 38.28 1.55 -7.61
C PHE A 2 37.41 2.51 -6.80
N GLU A 3 36.11 2.28 -6.79
CA GLU A 3 35.14 3.16 -6.18
C GLU A 3 34.08 2.37 -5.41
N VAL A 4 33.71 2.89 -4.25
CA VAL A 4 32.65 2.36 -3.41
C VAL A 4 31.61 3.45 -3.22
N TYR A 5 30.37 3.21 -3.68
CA TYR A 5 29.30 4.20 -3.67
C TYR A 5 27.96 3.62 -3.21
N PRO A 6 27.17 4.31 -2.37
CA PRO A 6 27.50 5.58 -1.70
C PRO A 6 28.67 5.41 -0.73
N THR A 7 29.39 6.49 -0.41
CA THR A 7 30.53 6.45 0.53
C THR A 7 30.09 6.28 1.99
N ALA A 8 28.81 6.53 2.29
CA ALA A 8 28.20 6.26 3.58
C ALA A 8 26.72 5.89 3.44
N SER A 9 26.23 4.97 4.27
CA SER A 9 24.79 4.71 4.44
C SER A 9 24.53 3.95 5.75
N GLN A 10 23.34 4.11 6.33
CA GLN A 10 22.91 3.30 7.46
C GLN A 10 22.50 1.89 7.02
N LYS A 11 21.83 1.77 5.86
CA LYS A 11 21.28 0.53 5.28
C LYS A 11 21.20 0.69 3.74
N GLY A 12 21.02 -0.41 3.01
CA GLY A 12 20.74 -0.36 1.56
C GLY A 12 21.90 -0.77 0.67
N PRO A 13 21.81 -0.52 -0.65
CA PRO A 13 22.74 -1.06 -1.62
C PRO A 13 24.10 -0.34 -1.58
N LEU A 14 25.16 -1.13 -1.55
CA LEU A 14 26.55 -0.74 -1.67
C LEU A 14 27.07 -1.19 -3.04
N HIS A 15 27.47 -0.23 -3.88
CA HIS A 15 28.09 -0.50 -5.17
C HIS A 15 29.61 -0.49 -5.05
N VAL A 16 30.25 -1.51 -5.60
CA VAL A 16 31.71 -1.65 -5.64
C VAL A 16 32.12 -1.78 -7.09
N ASN A 17 32.78 -0.75 -7.62
CA ASN A 17 33.13 -0.64 -9.02
C ASN A 17 34.65 -0.61 -9.17
N GLY A 18 35.16 -1.33 -10.17
CA GLY A 18 36.58 -1.31 -10.51
C GLY A 18 36.78 -1.25 -12.01
N SER A 19 37.92 -0.69 -12.43
CA SER A 19 38.39 -0.68 -13.82
C SER A 19 39.91 -0.75 -13.90
N GLY A 20 40.44 -1.32 -14.98
CA GLY A 20 41.88 -1.46 -15.21
C GLY A 20 42.58 -2.45 -14.27
N PHE A 21 41.86 -3.44 -13.75
CA PHE A 21 42.46 -4.55 -12.99
C PHE A 21 43.01 -5.58 -13.97
N ASP A 22 44.33 -5.76 -14.01
CA ASP A 22 44.98 -6.83 -14.77
C ASP A 22 44.98 -8.14 -13.98
N CYS A 23 43.86 -8.85 -14.07
CA CYS A 23 43.69 -10.15 -13.42
C CYS A 23 44.07 -11.33 -14.32
N ALA A 24 44.57 -11.10 -15.54
CA ALA A 24 44.94 -12.17 -16.45
C ALA A 24 46.16 -12.93 -15.93
N GLY A 25 46.07 -14.26 -15.86
CA GLY A 25 47.18 -15.11 -15.42
C GLY A 25 48.36 -15.11 -16.40
N ASN A 26 48.08 -14.95 -17.70
CA ASN A 26 49.02 -15.28 -18.77
C ASN A 26 49.55 -14.06 -19.55
N GLY A 27 49.14 -12.83 -19.20
CA GLY A 27 49.59 -11.60 -19.87
C GLY A 27 48.77 -11.17 -21.10
N ASP A 28 47.79 -11.97 -21.53
CA ASP A 28 46.87 -11.62 -22.63
C ASP A 28 45.59 -10.97 -22.09
N GLY A 29 45.57 -9.63 -22.03
CA GLY A 29 44.40 -8.83 -21.65
C GLY A 29 44.24 -8.64 -20.14
N PHE A 30 43.12 -8.02 -19.72
CA PHE A 30 42.86 -7.67 -18.31
C PHE A 30 41.83 -8.59 -17.62
N ALA A 31 41.21 -9.50 -18.38
CA ALA A 31 40.14 -10.36 -17.89
C ALA A 31 40.70 -11.49 -17.01
N GLY A 32 40.16 -11.66 -15.81
CA GLY A 32 40.58 -12.74 -14.92
C GLY A 32 39.85 -12.79 -13.59
N PRO A 33 40.15 -13.82 -12.78
CA PRO A 33 39.48 -14.03 -11.51
C PRO A 33 39.87 -12.96 -10.48
N LEU A 34 38.87 -12.44 -9.77
CA LEU A 34 39.00 -11.44 -8.71
C LEU A 34 38.38 -11.97 -7.42
N THR A 35 38.88 -11.55 -6.26
CA THR A 35 38.23 -11.76 -4.96
C THR A 35 37.97 -10.42 -4.29
N LEU A 36 36.74 -10.20 -3.83
CA LEU A 36 36.34 -9.06 -3.02
C LEU A 36 36.25 -9.49 -1.55
N THR A 37 36.85 -8.70 -0.65
CA THR A 37 36.86 -8.96 0.79
C THR A 37 36.49 -7.70 1.55
N SER A 38 35.71 -7.87 2.62
CA SER A 38 35.33 -6.82 3.56
C SER A 38 34.95 -7.47 4.89
N ASP A 39 34.92 -6.69 5.96
CA ASP A 39 34.32 -7.07 7.24
C ASP A 39 32.78 -7.01 7.23
N LEU A 40 32.19 -6.36 6.21
CA LEU A 40 30.74 -6.27 6.03
C LEU A 40 30.11 -7.48 5.34
N PHE A 41 30.88 -8.28 4.61
CA PHE A 41 30.37 -9.41 3.83
C PHE A 41 31.44 -10.49 3.63
N PRO A 42 31.04 -11.78 3.52
CA PRO A 42 31.99 -12.86 3.28
C PRO A 42 32.74 -12.68 1.95
N PRO A 43 33.98 -13.22 1.81
CA PRO A 43 34.74 -13.12 0.58
C PRO A 43 33.96 -13.58 -0.65
N VAL A 44 33.91 -12.74 -1.68
CA VAL A 44 33.19 -13.01 -2.93
C VAL A 44 34.17 -13.22 -4.06
N LYS A 45 34.03 -14.35 -4.76
CA LYS A 45 34.78 -14.63 -5.99
C LYS A 45 34.07 -14.01 -7.18
N GLY A 46 34.84 -13.38 -8.05
CA GLY A 46 34.39 -12.57 -9.15
C GLY A 46 35.28 -12.66 -10.38
N TRP A 47 34.96 -11.87 -11.40
CA TRP A 47 35.69 -11.84 -12.67
C TRP A 47 35.73 -10.44 -13.25
N THR A 48 36.86 -10.06 -13.84
CA THR A 48 37.03 -8.80 -14.57
C THR A 48 36.81 -9.00 -16.06
N ASP A 49 36.23 -8.01 -16.75
CA ASP A 49 36.03 -8.08 -18.20
C ASP A 49 37.33 -7.80 -18.99
N ALA A 50 37.24 -7.76 -20.32
CA ALA A 50 38.39 -7.52 -21.21
C ALA A 50 39.12 -6.18 -20.97
N SER A 51 38.44 -5.21 -20.34
CA SER A 51 38.99 -3.91 -19.93
C SER A 51 39.46 -3.88 -18.46
N GLY A 52 39.37 -5.01 -17.76
CA GLY A 52 39.69 -5.11 -16.33
C GLY A 52 38.62 -4.46 -15.45
N ALA A 53 37.40 -4.29 -15.97
CA ALA A 53 36.29 -3.68 -15.25
C ALA A 53 35.40 -4.72 -14.58
N PHE A 54 34.80 -4.31 -13.46
CA PHE A 54 33.84 -5.09 -12.70
C PHE A 54 32.88 -4.18 -11.93
N THR A 55 31.72 -4.72 -11.59
CA THR A 55 30.70 -3.99 -10.82
C THR A 55 29.92 -4.98 -9.96
N TYR A 56 29.99 -4.81 -8.64
CA TYR A 56 29.27 -5.66 -7.67
C TYR A 56 28.30 -4.82 -6.85
N ARG A 57 27.18 -5.44 -6.44
CA ARG A 57 26.17 -4.85 -5.55
C ARG A 57 26.08 -5.70 -4.29
N TYR A 58 26.17 -5.05 -3.14
CA TYR A 58 25.99 -5.63 -1.82
C TYR A 58 24.85 -4.93 -1.10
N VAL A 59 24.30 -5.55 -0.06
CA VAL A 59 23.39 -4.88 0.87
C VAL A 59 24.13 -4.77 2.20
N VAL A 60 24.21 -3.56 2.76
CA VAL A 60 24.81 -3.35 4.09
C VAL A 60 24.00 -4.16 5.11
N PRO A 61 24.62 -5.08 5.87
CA PRO A 61 23.91 -5.88 6.87
C PRO A 61 23.19 -5.00 7.88
N ALA A 62 21.99 -5.40 8.30
CA ALA A 62 21.20 -4.64 9.28
C ALA A 62 21.88 -4.53 10.66
N ASN A 63 22.82 -5.42 10.95
CA ASN A 63 23.62 -5.50 12.17
C ASN A 63 25.06 -4.98 11.97
N ALA A 64 25.36 -4.31 10.86
CA ALA A 64 26.68 -3.70 10.65
C ALA A 64 26.95 -2.67 11.75
N ALA A 65 28.12 -2.76 12.38
CA ALA A 65 28.54 -1.80 13.40
C ALA A 65 28.68 -0.41 12.75
N PRO A 66 28.21 0.68 13.38
CA PRO A 66 28.49 2.03 12.89
C PRO A 66 30.00 2.29 12.87
N GLY A 67 30.52 2.83 11.77
CA GLY A 67 31.96 3.02 11.60
C GLY A 67 32.42 2.97 10.14
N THR A 68 33.73 3.07 9.94
CA THR A 68 34.36 2.96 8.61
C THR A 68 34.80 1.52 8.36
N HIS A 69 34.34 0.97 7.24
CA HIS A 69 34.63 -0.37 6.76
C HIS A 69 35.46 -0.30 5.49
N THR A 70 36.35 -1.27 5.29
CA THR A 70 37.21 -1.32 4.12
C THR A 70 36.77 -2.45 3.20
N VAL A 71 36.66 -2.13 1.91
CA VAL A 71 36.40 -3.10 0.84
C VAL A 71 37.66 -3.21 0.00
N VAL A 72 38.14 -4.44 -0.20
CA VAL A 72 39.36 -4.74 -0.95
C VAL A 72 39.05 -5.66 -2.13
N ALA A 73 39.54 -5.30 -3.31
CA ALA A 73 39.52 -6.11 -4.51
C ALA A 73 40.92 -6.61 -4.82
N THR A 74 41.08 -7.93 -5.00
CA THR A 74 42.38 -8.57 -5.24
C THR A 74 42.28 -9.58 -6.38
N CYS A 75 43.14 -9.51 -7.40
CA CYS A 75 43.18 -10.51 -8.46
C CYS A 75 43.67 -11.85 -7.93
N ALA A 76 42.94 -12.94 -8.20
CA ALA A 76 43.26 -14.26 -7.64
C ALA A 76 44.56 -14.84 -8.21
N SER A 77 44.82 -14.62 -9.50
CA SER A 77 46.05 -15.07 -10.18
C SER A 77 47.25 -14.15 -9.91
N ARG A 78 47.02 -12.94 -9.40
CA ARG A 78 48.05 -11.92 -9.12
C ARG A 78 47.69 -11.13 -7.85
N PRO A 79 47.97 -11.66 -6.65
CA PRO A 79 47.57 -11.02 -5.39
C PRO A 79 48.17 -9.62 -5.16
N SER A 80 49.27 -9.28 -5.85
CA SER A 80 49.88 -7.95 -5.85
C SER A 80 49.00 -6.89 -6.54
N VAL A 81 48.09 -7.31 -7.42
CA VAL A 81 47.10 -6.42 -8.05
C VAL A 81 45.89 -6.32 -7.13
N SER A 82 45.94 -5.35 -6.22
CA SER A 82 44.84 -5.04 -5.32
C SER A 82 44.56 -3.54 -5.20
N ARG A 83 43.32 -3.21 -4.86
CA ARG A 83 42.86 -1.85 -4.53
C ARG A 83 41.80 -1.92 -3.45
N SER A 84 41.75 -0.88 -2.63
CA SER A 84 40.79 -0.75 -1.54
C SER A 84 40.02 0.56 -1.61
N GLY A 85 38.84 0.57 -1.01
CA GLY A 85 37.96 1.74 -0.86
C GLY A 85 37.22 1.64 0.46
N THR A 86 36.79 2.78 0.98
CA THR A 86 36.15 2.87 2.30
C THR A 86 34.66 3.14 2.19
N PHE A 87 33.89 2.52 3.07
CA PHE A 87 32.47 2.75 3.24
C PHE A 87 32.14 3.04 4.70
N ARG A 88 31.34 4.07 5.00
CA ARG A 88 30.96 4.43 6.36
C ARG A 88 29.52 4.00 6.69
N VAL A 89 29.35 3.09 7.64
CA VAL A 89 28.04 2.77 8.22
C VAL A 89 27.64 3.88 9.18
N LEU A 90 26.49 4.50 8.93
CA LEU A 90 25.96 5.57 9.78
C LEU A 90 25.29 4.99 11.03
N ALA A 91 25.42 5.71 12.15
CA ALA A 91 24.68 5.36 13.36
C ALA A 91 23.17 5.56 13.14
N PRO A 92 22.30 4.75 13.78
CA PRO A 92 20.86 4.98 13.74
C PRO A 92 20.51 6.37 14.27
N GLU A 93 19.66 7.08 13.53
CA GLU A 93 19.11 8.34 14.00
C GLU A 93 18.27 8.08 15.27
N PRO A 94 18.40 8.89 16.33
CA PRO A 94 17.53 8.77 17.50
C PRO A 94 16.07 8.97 17.07
N PRO A 95 15.12 8.25 17.70
CA PRO A 95 13.71 8.38 17.36
C PRO A 95 13.24 9.84 17.54
N PRO A 96 12.36 10.35 16.65
CA PRO A 96 11.80 11.68 16.81
C PRO A 96 11.00 11.76 18.13
N PRO A 97 11.00 12.92 18.80
CA PRO A 97 10.21 13.11 20.02
C PRO A 97 8.71 12.95 19.72
N PRO A 98 7.92 12.42 20.68
CA PRO A 98 6.48 12.27 20.51
C PRO A 98 5.81 13.64 20.27
N VAL A 99 5.05 13.75 19.19
CA VAL A 99 4.26 14.95 18.87
C VAL A 99 3.01 14.96 19.75
N LEU A 100 2.91 15.93 20.66
CA LEU A 100 1.75 16.09 21.54
C LEU A 100 0.61 16.85 20.84
N PRO A 101 -0.67 16.55 21.14
CA PRO A 101 -1.82 17.23 20.55
C PRO A 101 -1.89 18.71 21.00
N PRO A 102 -2.35 19.64 20.13
CA PRO A 102 -2.50 21.05 20.49
C PRO A 102 -3.57 21.26 21.57
N PRO A 103 -3.49 22.36 22.34
CA PRO A 103 -4.49 22.66 23.36
C PRO A 103 -5.87 22.88 22.75
N ALA A 104 -6.91 22.30 23.36
CA ALA A 104 -8.30 22.45 22.93
C ALA A 104 -9.23 22.62 24.14
N VAL A 105 -10.33 23.35 23.97
CA VAL A 105 -11.31 23.67 25.03
C VAL A 105 -12.73 23.37 24.54
N SER A 106 -13.54 22.81 25.43
CA SER A 106 -14.98 22.59 25.27
C SER A 106 -15.73 23.12 26.51
N LEU A 107 -16.95 23.60 26.29
CA LEU A 107 -17.82 24.17 27.33
C LEU A 107 -19.13 23.39 27.41
N ASP A 108 -19.60 23.15 28.64
CA ASP A 108 -20.87 22.48 28.90
C ASP A 108 -21.60 23.13 30.09
N PRO A 109 -22.75 23.80 29.90
CA PRO A 109 -23.37 24.11 28.61
C PRO A 109 -22.59 25.18 27.81
N GLY A 110 -22.82 25.24 26.49
CA GLY A 110 -22.25 26.29 25.61
C GLY A 110 -23.03 27.62 25.60
N SER A 111 -24.11 27.72 26.38
CA SER A 111 -24.94 28.92 26.52
C SER A 111 -25.66 28.95 27.86
N GLY A 112 -26.08 30.15 28.31
CA GLY A 112 -26.76 30.32 29.59
C GLY A 112 -27.07 31.79 29.93
N THR A 113 -27.82 32.02 31.00
CA THR A 113 -28.11 33.37 31.53
C THR A 113 -27.00 33.83 32.49
N PRO A 114 -26.87 35.13 32.79
CA PRO A 114 -26.00 35.58 33.87
C PRO A 114 -26.24 34.80 35.17
N GLY A 115 -25.15 34.35 35.81
CA GLY A 115 -25.18 33.49 37.01
C GLY A 115 -25.23 31.98 36.74
N SER A 116 -25.47 31.51 35.52
CA SER A 116 -25.45 30.06 35.23
C SER A 116 -24.04 29.47 35.37
N THR A 117 -23.92 28.27 35.93
CA THR A 117 -22.62 27.57 36.04
C THR A 117 -22.26 26.89 34.72
N VAL A 118 -21.02 27.05 34.28
CA VAL A 118 -20.45 26.49 33.05
C VAL A 118 -19.25 25.62 33.40
N HIS A 119 -19.22 24.38 32.89
CA HIS A 119 -18.06 23.50 33.00
C HIS A 119 -17.13 23.70 31.81
N VAL A 120 -15.83 23.76 32.10
CA VAL A 120 -14.74 23.92 31.12
C VAL A 120 -13.92 22.65 31.10
N LEU A 121 -13.85 22.03 29.93
CA LEU A 121 -13.05 20.84 29.66
C LEU A 121 -11.92 21.22 28.70
N GLY A 122 -10.67 21.08 29.14
CA GLY A 122 -9.49 21.32 28.31
C GLY A 122 -8.66 20.06 28.08
N THR A 123 -8.02 19.92 26.92
CA THR A 123 -7.06 18.85 26.59
C THR A 123 -5.78 19.44 26.00
N GLY A 124 -4.64 18.76 26.13
CA GLY A 124 -3.37 19.20 25.52
C GLY A 124 -2.68 20.36 26.26
N PHE A 125 -3.15 20.70 27.46
CA PHE A 125 -2.61 21.79 28.27
C PHE A 125 -1.44 21.32 29.14
N GLN A 126 -0.22 21.31 28.60
CA GLN A 126 0.99 20.91 29.32
C GLN A 126 1.51 21.99 30.28
N CYS A 127 0.65 22.41 31.21
CA CYS A 127 0.92 23.53 32.07
C CYS A 127 1.89 23.16 33.20
N GLY A 128 2.84 24.05 33.51
CA GLY A 128 3.67 23.95 34.72
C GLY A 128 2.91 24.29 36.01
N ALA A 129 1.80 25.02 35.89
CA ALA A 129 0.94 25.48 36.98
C ALA A 129 -0.55 25.40 36.59
N ALA A 130 -1.45 25.84 37.48
CA ALA A 130 -2.88 25.90 37.18
C ALA A 130 -3.17 26.80 35.95
N ALA A 131 -4.10 26.36 35.10
CA ALA A 131 -4.55 27.13 33.95
C ALA A 131 -5.60 28.17 34.39
N ARG A 132 -5.56 29.35 33.77
CA ARG A 132 -6.55 30.41 33.98
C ARG A 132 -7.64 30.33 32.93
N VAL A 133 -8.88 30.47 33.36
CA VAL A 133 -10.07 30.59 32.51
C VAL A 133 -10.47 32.06 32.46
N LEU A 134 -10.56 32.61 31.26
CA LEU A 134 -10.85 34.01 30.99
C LEU A 134 -12.15 34.13 30.21
N TRP A 135 -13.04 35.00 30.65
CA TRP A 135 -14.21 35.47 29.95
C TRP A 135 -13.90 36.82 29.31
N ASP A 136 -13.91 36.93 27.99
CA ASP A 136 -13.54 38.14 27.24
C ASP A 136 -12.26 38.80 27.78
N ALA A 137 -11.22 37.98 27.98
CA ALA A 137 -9.92 38.34 28.55
C ALA A 137 -9.90 38.72 30.04
N THR A 138 -11.01 38.59 30.77
CA THR A 138 -11.07 38.78 32.23
C THR A 138 -11.05 37.42 32.94
N ALA A 139 -10.15 37.21 33.89
CA ALA A 139 -10.07 35.93 34.61
C ALA A 139 -11.32 35.68 35.48
N VAL A 140 -11.98 34.54 35.26
CA VAL A 140 -13.21 34.14 35.97
C VAL A 140 -13.03 32.86 36.80
N ALA A 141 -12.06 32.02 36.46
CA ALA A 141 -11.72 30.83 37.22
C ALA A 141 -10.27 30.39 36.95
N SER A 142 -9.83 29.39 37.72
CA SER A 142 -8.59 28.66 37.49
C SER A 142 -8.80 27.19 37.79
N GLY A 143 -8.12 26.29 37.08
CA GLY A 143 -8.20 24.85 37.34
C GLY A 143 -6.83 24.19 37.23
N ALA A 144 -6.64 23.12 38.00
CA ALA A 144 -5.47 22.28 37.90
C ALA A 144 -5.52 21.47 36.61
N VAL A 145 -4.37 21.31 35.96
CA VAL A 145 -4.21 20.41 34.82
C VAL A 145 -3.62 19.10 35.31
N SER A 146 -4.29 17.99 35.01
CA SER A 146 -3.79 16.67 35.34
C SER A 146 -2.53 16.37 34.53
N ARG A 147 -1.45 15.97 35.21
CA ARG A 147 -0.19 15.60 34.55
C ARG A 147 -0.22 14.20 33.91
N ALA A 148 -1.24 13.40 34.21
CA ALA A 148 -1.35 12.05 33.67
C ALA A 148 -1.85 12.05 32.21
N ASP A 149 -2.74 12.98 31.88
CA ASP A 149 -3.48 13.03 30.62
C ASP A 149 -3.58 14.45 30.02
N TRP A 150 -2.97 15.45 30.66
CA TRP A 150 -2.98 16.85 30.24
C TRP A 150 -4.38 17.45 30.08
N THR A 151 -5.32 17.00 30.93
CA THR A 151 -6.70 17.48 30.93
C THR A 151 -6.96 18.51 32.03
N LEU A 152 -7.70 19.56 31.68
CA LEU A 152 -8.20 20.58 32.59
C LEU A 152 -9.68 20.36 32.83
N ARG A 153 -10.09 20.41 34.11
CA ARG A 153 -11.50 20.53 34.50
C ARG A 153 -11.65 21.76 35.41
N ALA A 154 -12.49 22.69 35.00
CA ALA A 154 -12.82 23.88 35.78
C ALA A 154 -14.31 24.21 35.62
N SER A 155 -14.82 25.09 36.47
CA SER A 155 -16.15 25.67 36.31
C SER A 155 -16.16 27.12 36.73
N PHE A 156 -17.03 27.91 36.12
CA PHE A 156 -17.24 29.32 36.48
C PHE A 156 -18.72 29.67 36.33
N ALA A 157 -19.18 30.72 37.03
CA ALA A 157 -20.50 31.29 36.81
C ALA A 157 -20.43 32.40 35.76
N VAL A 158 -21.37 32.43 34.81
CA VAL A 158 -21.47 33.51 33.81
C VAL A 158 -21.56 34.85 34.55
N PRO A 159 -20.72 35.86 34.22
CA PRO A 159 -20.72 37.13 34.93
C PRO A 159 -22.10 37.81 34.98
N ALA A 160 -22.49 38.33 36.14
CA ALA A 160 -23.84 38.88 36.39
C ALA A 160 -24.23 40.04 35.45
N GLY A 161 -23.25 40.79 34.95
CA GLY A 161 -23.44 41.90 34.00
C GLY A 161 -23.14 41.57 32.53
N ALA A 162 -23.02 40.28 32.18
CA ALA A 162 -22.75 39.90 30.79
C ALA A 162 -23.92 40.28 29.86
N ALA A 163 -23.61 40.98 28.78
CA ALA A 163 -24.59 41.35 27.75
C ALA A 163 -25.12 40.10 27.04
N ALA A 164 -26.32 40.16 26.47
CA ALA A 164 -26.81 39.07 25.63
C ALA A 164 -26.02 39.00 24.31
N GLY A 165 -25.63 37.81 23.88
CA GLY A 165 -24.85 37.61 22.65
C GLY A 165 -23.64 36.68 22.81
N PRO A 166 -22.75 36.61 21.80
CA PRO A 166 -21.57 35.75 21.83
C PRO A 166 -20.44 36.35 22.68
N HIS A 167 -19.82 35.50 23.49
CA HIS A 167 -18.68 35.78 24.34
C HIS A 167 -17.58 34.75 24.12
N LYS A 168 -16.33 35.11 24.44
CA LYS A 168 -15.16 34.24 24.25
C LYS A 168 -14.64 33.74 25.59
N VAL A 169 -14.65 32.41 25.78
CA VAL A 169 -13.97 31.77 26.90
C VAL A 169 -12.60 31.30 26.45
N THR A 170 -11.55 31.72 27.13
CA THR A 170 -10.16 31.39 26.80
C THR A 170 -9.49 30.72 27.99
N VAL A 171 -8.84 29.59 27.76
CA VAL A 171 -7.98 28.94 28.74
C VAL A 171 -6.54 29.22 28.36
N THR A 172 -5.74 29.70 29.31
CA THR A 172 -4.31 30.00 29.10
C THR A 172 -3.45 29.54 30.27
N CYS A 173 -2.23 29.09 29.99
CA CYS A 173 -1.23 28.76 30.98
C CYS A 173 0.19 28.83 30.43
N GLN A 174 1.18 28.83 31.33
CA GLN A 174 2.59 28.66 30.96
C GLN A 174 2.90 27.17 30.80
N GLY A 175 3.42 26.79 29.63
CA GLY A 175 3.87 25.44 29.34
C GLY A 175 5.03 25.01 30.23
N LEU A 176 5.34 23.72 30.25
CA LEU A 176 6.53 23.21 30.92
C LEU A 176 7.80 23.64 30.18
N PRO A 177 8.91 23.91 30.90
CA PRO A 177 10.20 24.16 30.27
C PRO A 177 10.70 22.89 29.58
N VAL A 178 11.24 23.03 28.37
CA VAL A 178 11.80 21.91 27.60
C VAL A 178 13.30 21.85 27.85
N ALA A 179 13.81 20.67 28.24
CA ALA A 179 15.25 20.45 28.35
C ALA A 179 15.86 20.31 26.95
N SER A 180 16.75 21.22 26.58
CA SER A 180 17.57 21.11 25.37
C SER A 180 18.84 20.30 25.66
N THR A 181 19.34 19.57 24.66
CA THR A 181 20.51 18.66 24.69
C THR A 181 21.87 19.35 24.95
N GLY A 182 21.88 20.49 25.62
CA GLY A 182 23.07 21.25 26.02
C GLY A 182 22.96 21.86 27.43
N GLY A 183 22.09 21.34 28.29
CA GLY A 183 21.95 21.81 29.69
C GLY A 183 21.26 23.17 29.85
N HIS A 184 20.71 23.73 28.78
CA HIS A 184 19.95 24.98 28.80
C HIS A 184 18.46 24.66 28.83
N THR A 185 17.75 25.15 29.84
CA THR A 185 16.28 25.07 29.93
C THR A 185 15.66 26.25 29.21
N THR A 186 14.88 26.03 28.16
CA THR A 186 14.06 27.10 27.56
C THR A 186 12.80 27.34 28.40
N PRO A 187 12.38 28.61 28.61
CA PRO A 187 11.09 28.91 29.23
C PRO A 187 9.95 28.23 28.44
N GLY A 188 8.96 27.69 29.15
CA GLY A 188 7.81 27.06 28.52
C GLY A 188 6.97 28.06 27.72
N GLU A 189 6.45 27.62 26.57
CA GLU A 189 5.62 28.44 25.70
C GLU A 189 4.23 28.69 26.32
N GLN A 190 3.63 29.85 26.05
CA GLN A 190 2.28 30.16 26.51
C GLN A 190 1.24 29.35 25.72
N LEU A 191 0.56 28.41 26.38
CA LEU A 191 -0.48 27.59 25.78
C LEU A 191 -1.82 28.30 25.91
N THR A 192 -2.56 28.43 24.81
CA THR A 192 -3.86 29.10 24.78
C THR A 192 -4.83 28.40 23.85
N ALA A 193 -6.08 28.19 24.30
CA ALA A 193 -7.18 27.80 23.43
C ALA A 193 -8.50 28.44 23.88
N SER A 194 -9.44 28.59 22.96
CA SER A 194 -10.69 29.32 23.19
C SER A 194 -11.91 28.57 22.66
N ALA A 195 -13.04 28.77 23.32
CA ALA A 195 -14.35 28.29 22.91
C ALA A 195 -15.39 29.42 23.01
N PRO A 196 -16.36 29.51 22.07
CA PRO A 196 -17.44 30.48 22.14
C PRO A 196 -18.49 30.09 23.18
N PHE A 197 -19.09 31.07 23.85
CA PHE A 197 -20.23 30.90 24.74
C PHE A 197 -21.31 31.93 24.43
N THR A 198 -22.59 31.56 24.47
CA THR A 198 -23.69 32.49 24.17
C THR A 198 -24.50 32.84 25.43
N VAL A 199 -24.54 34.13 25.77
CA VAL A 199 -25.37 34.63 26.87
C VAL A 199 -26.81 34.88 26.39
N THR A 200 -27.76 34.27 27.08
CA THR A 200 -29.20 34.42 26.79
C THR A 200 -29.81 35.48 27.71
N ALA A 201 -30.63 36.38 27.17
CA ALA A 201 -31.28 37.43 27.95
C ALA A 201 -32.29 36.84 28.96
N VAL A 202 -32.32 37.39 30.18
CA VAL A 202 -33.35 37.07 31.17
C VAL A 202 -34.65 37.76 30.75
N ALA A 203 -35.71 36.98 30.48
CA ALA A 203 -37.03 37.55 30.18
C ALA A 203 -37.60 38.19 31.46
N VAL A 204 -37.66 39.52 31.51
CA VAL A 204 -38.33 40.24 32.60
C VAL A 204 -39.84 40.08 32.39
N THR A 205 -40.51 39.34 33.28
CA THR A 205 -41.97 39.28 33.34
C THR A 205 -42.49 40.58 33.95
N PRO A 206 -43.48 41.28 33.35
CA PRO A 206 -44.01 42.51 33.91
C PRO A 206 -44.78 42.23 35.23
N PRO A 207 -44.75 43.16 36.22
CA PRO A 207 -45.36 42.93 37.53
C PRO A 207 -46.89 42.90 37.46
N VAL A 208 -47.49 41.88 38.07
CA VAL A 208 -48.94 41.70 38.21
C VAL A 208 -49.49 42.58 39.34
N SER A 209 -50.60 43.27 39.06
CA SER A 209 -51.33 44.19 39.95
C SER A 209 -51.99 43.47 41.14
N PRO A 210 -52.00 44.02 42.38
CA PRO A 210 -52.53 43.32 43.55
C PRO A 210 -54.06 43.46 43.67
N THR A 211 -54.76 42.34 43.91
CA THR A 211 -56.19 42.29 44.28
C THR A 211 -56.33 41.75 45.73
N PRO A 212 -57.31 42.23 46.55
CA PRO A 212 -57.28 42.17 48.02
C PRO A 212 -57.63 40.81 48.65
N PRO A 213 -57.34 40.59 49.96
CA PRO A 213 -57.50 39.27 50.58
C PRO A 213 -58.95 39.02 51.05
N THR A 214 -59.40 37.78 50.90
CA THR A 214 -60.62 37.21 51.52
C THR A 214 -60.22 35.97 52.33
N PRO A 215 -60.85 35.70 53.49
CA PRO A 215 -60.19 35.03 54.63
C PRO A 215 -60.21 33.50 54.60
N THR A 216 -59.25 32.93 55.35
CA THR A 216 -58.96 31.50 55.57
C THR A 216 -59.91 30.90 56.64
N PRO A 217 -59.93 29.57 56.87
CA PRO A 217 -61.03 28.67 56.50
C PRO A 217 -61.59 27.92 57.72
N THR A 218 -62.59 27.05 57.57
CA THR A 218 -62.96 26.07 58.60
C THR A 218 -63.56 24.81 57.94
N PRO A 219 -63.32 23.59 58.49
CA PRO A 219 -63.08 22.38 57.70
C PRO A 219 -64.08 21.23 57.86
N THR A 220 -63.80 20.14 57.11
CA THR A 220 -64.16 18.70 57.29
C THR A 220 -65.58 18.25 56.92
N PRO A 221 -65.85 16.95 56.62
CA PRO A 221 -64.96 15.76 56.48
C PRO A 221 -65.24 14.81 55.27
N ASP A 222 -64.32 13.85 55.06
CA ASP A 222 -64.40 12.44 54.57
C ASP A 222 -65.32 12.08 53.36
N ASP A 223 -64.96 11.20 52.42
CA ASP A 223 -64.40 9.86 52.59
C ASP A 223 -63.94 9.21 51.25
N THR A 224 -62.97 8.29 51.35
CA THR A 224 -62.73 7.05 50.55
C THR A 224 -62.49 7.12 49.01
N ASP A 225 -61.29 6.75 48.51
CA ASP A 225 -60.94 5.35 48.13
C ASP A 225 -59.53 5.20 47.46
N SER A 226 -58.87 4.09 47.80
CA SER A 226 -57.92 3.24 47.03
C SER A 226 -56.79 3.82 46.13
N GLN A 227 -55.52 3.55 46.52
CA GLN A 227 -54.56 2.62 45.85
C GLN A 227 -53.08 2.89 46.24
N THR A 228 -52.35 1.81 46.49
CA THR A 228 -50.93 1.60 46.84
C THR A 228 -49.98 1.79 45.61
N PRO A 229 -48.64 1.57 45.68
CA PRO A 229 -47.53 2.12 46.50
C PRO A 229 -46.38 2.76 45.66
N SER A 230 -45.39 3.43 46.29
CA SER A 230 -43.94 3.08 46.19
C SER A 230 -42.98 4.11 46.83
N THR A 231 -42.01 3.58 47.59
CA THR A 231 -40.58 3.96 47.81
C THR A 231 -40.16 5.43 47.54
N GLY A 232 -39.58 6.22 48.46
CA GLY A 232 -38.33 6.03 49.21
C GLY A 232 -37.12 6.24 48.28
N HIS A 233 -36.07 7.05 48.50
CA HIS A 233 -35.57 7.94 49.56
C HIS A 233 -34.38 8.71 48.93
N ASP A 234 -34.09 9.96 49.36
CA ASP A 234 -32.72 10.50 49.25
C ASP A 234 -32.38 11.52 50.36
N LYS A 235 -31.32 11.16 51.10
CA LYS A 235 -30.23 11.90 51.78
C LYS A 235 -30.40 13.30 52.39
N VAL A 236 -29.91 13.41 53.65
CA VAL A 236 -29.35 14.63 54.28
C VAL A 236 -28.15 14.30 55.18
N SER A 237 -27.21 15.27 55.25
CA SER A 237 -26.18 15.59 56.27
C SER A 237 -24.87 14.80 56.31
N GLY A 238 -23.70 15.40 56.60
CA GLY A 238 -23.35 16.80 56.95
C GLY A 238 -21.94 16.89 57.61
N GLN A 239 -21.42 18.14 57.76
CA GLN A 239 -20.55 18.68 58.85
C GLN A 239 -19.08 18.15 59.00
N GLN A 240 -18.01 18.86 59.48
CA GLN A 240 -17.79 20.17 60.13
C GLN A 240 -16.26 20.47 60.37
N THR A 241 -15.88 21.78 60.50
CA THR A 241 -14.80 22.48 61.30
C THR A 241 -13.26 22.42 61.03
N ASP A 242 -12.67 23.53 60.55
CA ASP A 242 -11.74 24.57 61.14
C ASP A 242 -10.87 24.32 62.43
N PRO A 243 -9.86 25.18 62.82
CA PRO A 243 -8.65 25.73 62.14
C PRO A 243 -7.37 25.91 63.06
N GLY A 244 -6.21 26.42 62.58
CA GLY A 244 -5.11 26.96 63.44
C GLY A 244 -3.74 27.34 62.77
N PRO A 245 -2.95 28.35 63.25
CA PRO A 245 -1.92 29.07 62.44
C PRO A 245 -0.44 29.18 63.00
N SER A 246 0.53 29.41 62.06
CA SER A 246 1.89 30.11 62.16
C SER A 246 3.02 29.60 63.11
N PRO A 247 4.33 30.06 63.07
CA PRO A 247 5.18 30.72 62.02
C PRO A 247 6.73 30.31 61.96
N THR A 248 7.45 30.69 60.87
CA THR A 248 8.91 31.11 60.60
C THR A 248 10.17 30.65 61.43
N PRO A 249 11.47 31.03 61.13
CA PRO A 249 12.36 31.06 59.91
C PRO A 249 13.89 30.68 60.17
N ARG A 250 14.81 31.03 59.23
CA ARG A 250 16.34 31.17 59.23
C ARG A 250 17.18 29.94 58.80
N THR A 251 18.36 30.01 58.12
CA THR A 251 19.40 31.05 57.88
C THR A 251 20.33 30.69 56.68
N THR A 252 21.02 31.71 56.15
CA THR A 252 22.10 31.92 55.13
C THR A 252 23.48 31.23 55.40
N PRO A 253 24.63 31.59 54.76
CA PRO A 253 25.08 31.69 53.33
C PRO A 253 26.50 31.07 53.08
N ASP A 254 27.06 31.10 51.85
CA ASP A 254 28.47 31.51 51.58
C ASP A 254 28.87 31.45 50.07
N ASN A 255 29.74 32.40 49.68
CA ASN A 255 30.36 32.71 48.37
C ASN A 255 31.90 32.37 48.48
N PRO A 256 32.90 32.76 47.64
CA PRO A 256 32.94 33.50 46.34
C PRO A 256 34.06 33.08 45.31
N GLY A 257 34.09 33.76 44.13
CA GLY A 257 35.30 34.14 43.34
C GLY A 257 35.60 33.31 42.07
N THR A 258 36.06 33.83 40.90
CA THR A 258 36.62 35.15 40.53
C THR A 258 36.79 35.25 38.99
N LYS A 259 36.51 36.44 38.38
CA LYS A 259 37.27 37.22 37.34
C LYS A 259 37.78 36.55 36.02
N LEU A 260 37.93 37.18 34.84
CA LEU A 260 37.78 38.55 34.27
C LEU A 260 38.18 38.44 32.76
N GLY A 261 37.63 39.26 31.84
CA GLY A 261 38.37 39.69 30.62
C GLY A 261 37.62 39.67 29.28
N SER A 262 37.07 40.83 28.89
CA SER A 262 36.87 41.29 27.49
C SER A 262 38.19 41.93 26.98
N PRO A 263 38.44 42.30 25.69
CA PRO A 263 37.49 42.93 24.75
C PRO A 263 37.61 42.60 23.23
N ASP A 264 36.58 43.01 22.48
CA ASP A 264 36.48 43.30 21.03
C ASP A 264 37.43 44.47 20.59
N PRO A 265 37.47 45.03 19.34
CA PRO A 265 36.76 44.74 18.06
C PRO A 265 37.67 44.85 16.78
N THR A 266 37.15 44.63 15.55
CA THR A 266 37.11 45.61 14.40
C THR A 266 36.88 45.00 13.01
N SER A 267 36.15 45.78 12.21
CA SER A 267 35.62 45.63 10.84
C SER A 267 36.63 45.63 9.69
N SER A 268 36.23 45.14 8.49
CA SER A 268 36.37 45.92 7.23
C SER A 268 35.57 45.34 6.04
N HIS A 269 34.96 46.28 5.31
CA HIS A 269 34.18 46.18 4.07
C HIS A 269 34.99 45.73 2.84
N LYS A 270 34.33 45.09 1.86
CA LYS A 270 34.20 45.71 0.51
C LYS A 270 33.08 45.10 -0.33
N ASP A 271 32.23 46.00 -0.79
CA ASP A 271 31.11 45.85 -1.70
C ASP A 271 31.57 46.18 -3.13
N SER A 272 30.99 45.53 -4.15
CA SER A 272 31.06 45.93 -5.57
C SER A 272 29.95 45.19 -6.32
N GLY A 273 28.88 45.94 -6.61
CA GLY A 273 27.65 45.42 -7.22
C GLY A 273 27.66 45.33 -8.75
N VAL A 274 26.70 44.56 -9.25
CA VAL A 274 26.14 44.67 -10.61
C VAL A 274 24.62 44.44 -10.51
N VAL A 275 23.86 45.32 -11.16
CA VAL A 275 22.39 45.42 -11.26
C VAL A 275 21.79 44.26 -12.09
N PRO A 276 20.53 43.82 -11.85
CA PRO A 276 20.05 42.50 -12.25
C PRO A 276 19.42 42.45 -13.66
N VAL A 277 19.68 41.35 -14.37
CA VAL A 277 18.97 40.93 -15.59
C VAL A 277 17.85 39.95 -15.18
N PRO A 278 16.60 40.09 -15.66
CA PRO A 278 15.51 39.20 -15.28
C PRO A 278 15.73 37.81 -15.91
N SER A 279 15.95 36.80 -15.09
CA SER A 279 15.98 35.41 -15.53
C SER A 279 14.55 34.87 -15.67
N PRO A 280 14.25 34.09 -16.73
CA PRO A 280 12.93 33.51 -16.95
C PRO A 280 12.61 32.49 -15.87
N SER A 281 11.34 32.47 -15.47
CA SER A 281 10.72 31.50 -14.56
C SER A 281 11.25 30.07 -14.76
N SER A 282 12.07 29.58 -13.82
CA SER A 282 12.35 28.16 -13.69
C SER A 282 11.39 27.58 -12.67
N THR A 283 10.41 26.85 -13.18
CA THR A 283 9.65 25.87 -12.41
C THR A 283 10.65 24.92 -11.73
N PRO A 284 10.57 24.70 -10.40
CA PRO A 284 11.47 23.77 -9.74
C PRO A 284 11.26 22.35 -10.29
N PRO A 285 12.32 21.57 -10.56
CA PRO A 285 12.18 20.17 -10.93
C PRO A 285 11.51 19.40 -9.77
N PRO A 286 10.67 18.39 -10.06
CA PRO A 286 10.01 17.63 -9.01
C PRO A 286 11.07 16.94 -8.14
N LYS A 287 10.92 17.11 -6.82
CA LYS A 287 11.73 16.44 -5.79
C LYS A 287 11.79 14.95 -6.08
N ALA A 288 12.98 14.43 -6.34
CA ALA A 288 13.23 13.01 -6.32
C ALA A 288 13.00 12.51 -4.88
N GLY A 289 11.87 11.83 -4.68
CA GLY A 289 11.52 11.21 -3.41
C GLY A 289 12.61 10.25 -2.95
N GLY A 290 13.04 10.40 -1.70
CA GLY A 290 13.93 9.47 -1.03
C GLY A 290 13.26 8.10 -0.95
N GLY A 291 13.84 7.13 -1.66
CA GLY A 291 13.36 5.75 -1.64
C GLY A 291 13.70 5.08 -0.31
N HIS A 292 12.76 5.12 0.63
CA HIS A 292 12.72 4.17 1.73
C HIS A 292 12.54 2.76 1.16
N GLY A 293 13.42 1.84 1.55
CA GLY A 293 13.35 0.44 1.16
C GLY A 293 12.14 -0.24 1.79
N HIS A 294 10.98 -0.10 1.17
CA HIS A 294 9.86 -1.02 1.36
C HIS A 294 10.05 -2.20 0.40
N GLY A 295 9.93 -3.42 0.93
CA GLY A 295 10.04 -4.65 0.14
C GLY A 295 9.21 -4.52 -1.13
N ILE A 296 9.78 -4.92 -2.26
CA ILE A 296 9.21 -4.67 -3.58
C ILE A 296 8.04 -5.63 -3.83
N GLY A 297 6.94 -5.41 -3.13
CA GLY A 297 5.67 -6.08 -3.34
C GLY A 297 4.92 -5.48 -4.54
N LEU A 298 3.75 -6.04 -4.82
CA LEU A 298 2.91 -5.65 -5.96
C LEU A 298 2.62 -4.13 -6.02
N VAL A 299 2.37 -3.49 -4.88
CA VAL A 299 2.02 -2.05 -4.79
C VAL A 299 3.19 -1.14 -5.17
N GLY A 300 4.39 -1.43 -4.65
CA GLY A 300 5.60 -0.66 -4.99
C GLY A 300 6.08 -0.88 -6.43
N SER A 301 5.61 -1.96 -7.05
CA SER A 301 5.95 -2.37 -8.41
C SER A 301 5.03 -1.76 -9.47
N LEU A 302 3.75 -1.54 -9.13
CA LEU A 302 2.73 -1.04 -10.05
C LEU A 302 2.98 0.45 -10.35
N ARG A 303 3.28 0.83 -11.60
CA ARG A 303 3.44 2.24 -12.01
C ARG A 303 2.10 2.86 -12.38
N THR A 304 1.97 4.17 -12.16
CA THR A 304 0.81 4.94 -12.59
C THR A 304 0.94 5.29 -14.09
N PRO A 305 -0.15 5.66 -14.79
CA PRO A 305 -0.09 6.03 -16.20
C PRO A 305 0.90 7.15 -16.53
N ALA A 306 1.15 8.06 -15.59
CA ALA A 306 2.08 9.18 -15.73
C ALA A 306 3.56 8.74 -15.66
N GLU A 307 3.84 7.60 -15.02
CA GLU A 307 5.20 7.07 -14.82
C GLU A 307 5.64 6.06 -15.89
N VAL A 308 4.72 5.70 -16.79
CA VAL A 308 5.00 4.85 -17.94
C VAL A 308 5.74 5.68 -18.99
N SER A 309 6.88 5.19 -19.45
CA SER A 309 7.65 5.87 -20.50
C SER A 309 6.97 5.69 -21.85
N TRP A 310 6.46 6.78 -22.42
CA TRP A 310 5.93 6.82 -23.77
C TRP A 310 6.99 7.17 -24.82
N ALA A 311 8.27 7.12 -24.44
CA ALA A 311 9.36 7.33 -25.38
C ALA A 311 9.33 6.24 -26.46
N LEU A 312 9.51 6.64 -27.72
CA LEU A 312 9.44 5.74 -28.88
C LEU A 312 10.38 4.53 -28.74
N LYS A 313 11.54 4.73 -28.12
CA LYS A 313 12.53 3.66 -27.86
C LYS A 313 12.00 2.58 -26.91
N ASP A 314 11.33 2.97 -25.83
CA ASP A 314 10.82 2.04 -24.83
C ASP A 314 9.58 1.31 -25.32
N LEU A 315 8.74 2.01 -26.10
CA LEU A 315 7.61 1.43 -26.80
C LEU A 315 8.07 0.42 -27.87
N ALA A 316 9.11 0.76 -28.65
CA ALA A 316 9.70 -0.15 -29.64
C ALA A 316 10.32 -1.39 -28.98
N GLY A 317 11.01 -1.23 -27.84
CA GLY A 317 11.51 -2.37 -27.07
C GLY A 317 10.40 -3.30 -26.57
N SER A 318 9.30 -2.73 -26.09
CA SER A 318 8.12 -3.48 -25.62
C SER A 318 7.41 -4.20 -26.76
N ALA A 319 7.26 -3.54 -27.91
CA ALA A 319 6.74 -4.16 -29.13
C ALA A 319 7.62 -5.30 -29.63
N GLY A 320 8.95 -5.17 -29.51
CA GLY A 320 9.91 -6.24 -29.81
C GLY A 320 9.72 -7.46 -28.92
N LEU A 321 9.53 -7.27 -27.61
CA LEU A 321 9.22 -8.35 -26.67
C LEU A 321 7.86 -9.00 -26.95
N ALA A 322 6.85 -8.19 -27.27
CA ALA A 322 5.53 -8.69 -27.67
C ALA A 322 5.61 -9.54 -28.95
N ALA A 323 6.37 -9.11 -29.95
CA ALA A 323 6.61 -9.87 -31.17
C ALA A 323 7.39 -11.17 -30.91
N TRP A 324 8.41 -11.13 -30.05
CA TRP A 324 9.14 -12.34 -29.62
C TRP A 324 8.22 -13.34 -28.91
N PHE A 325 7.39 -12.89 -27.97
CA PHE A 325 6.45 -13.74 -27.28
C PHE A 325 5.39 -14.32 -28.25
N LEU A 326 4.90 -13.51 -29.19
CA LEU A 326 4.00 -13.97 -30.24
C LEU A 326 4.62 -15.10 -31.07
N LEU A 327 5.91 -15.02 -31.42
CA LEU A 327 6.62 -16.10 -32.11
C LEU A 327 6.66 -17.38 -31.26
N MET A 328 6.92 -17.27 -29.96
CA MET A 328 6.88 -18.42 -29.05
C MET A 328 5.48 -19.05 -28.97
N VAL A 329 4.43 -18.23 -28.96
CA VAL A 329 3.04 -18.69 -28.96
C VAL A 329 2.68 -19.41 -30.26
N LEU A 330 3.12 -18.91 -31.42
CA LEU A 330 2.93 -19.57 -32.71
C LEU A 330 3.71 -20.89 -32.80
N LEU A 331 4.90 -20.96 -32.19
CA LEU A 331 5.65 -22.21 -32.04
C LEU A 331 4.86 -23.20 -31.17
N LEU A 332 4.34 -22.73 -30.03
CA LEU A 332 3.55 -23.54 -29.09
C LEU A 332 2.29 -24.11 -29.77
N GLU A 333 1.57 -23.30 -30.54
CA GLU A 333 0.39 -23.72 -31.31
C GLU A 333 0.71 -24.89 -32.25
N LYS A 334 1.83 -24.82 -32.96
CA LYS A 334 2.28 -25.89 -33.88
C LYS A 334 2.85 -27.09 -33.15
N ALA A 335 3.62 -26.87 -32.08
CA ALA A 335 4.36 -27.91 -31.39
C ALA A 335 3.49 -28.71 -30.40
N PHE A 336 2.62 -28.05 -29.64
CA PHE A 336 1.86 -28.66 -28.54
C PHE A 336 0.58 -29.38 -28.99
N PRO A 337 0.45 -30.71 -28.78
CA PRO A 337 -0.72 -31.48 -29.21
C PRO A 337 -1.93 -31.23 -28.32
N SER A 338 -2.43 -29.99 -28.32
CA SER A 338 -3.56 -29.55 -27.50
C SER A 338 -4.80 -30.43 -27.68
N GLN A 339 -5.05 -30.96 -28.87
CA GLN A 339 -6.15 -31.90 -29.13
C GLN A 339 -6.00 -33.22 -28.36
N LEU A 340 -4.79 -33.78 -28.26
CA LEU A 340 -4.55 -35.01 -27.51
C LEU A 340 -4.74 -34.78 -26.01
N ALA A 341 -4.24 -33.66 -25.50
CA ALA A 341 -4.40 -33.26 -24.11
C ALA A 341 -5.89 -33.07 -23.75
N ASP A 342 -6.64 -32.34 -24.59
CA ASP A 342 -8.08 -32.09 -24.40
C ASP A 342 -8.89 -33.39 -24.43
N ASN A 343 -8.60 -34.27 -25.39
CA ASN A 343 -9.24 -35.58 -25.50
C ASN A 343 -8.88 -36.52 -24.32
N ALA A 344 -7.64 -36.48 -23.83
CA ALA A 344 -7.21 -37.27 -22.68
C ALA A 344 -7.89 -36.77 -21.40
N LEU A 345 -7.91 -35.45 -21.19
CA LEU A 345 -8.55 -34.80 -20.05
C LEU A 345 -10.05 -35.09 -20.02
N THR A 346 -10.71 -34.97 -21.18
CA THR A 346 -12.14 -35.26 -21.34
C THR A 346 -12.46 -36.73 -21.07
N ARG A 347 -11.62 -37.66 -21.54
CA ARG A 347 -11.79 -39.11 -21.28
C ARG A 347 -11.59 -39.44 -19.79
N TRP A 348 -10.56 -38.89 -19.18
CA TRP A 348 -10.30 -39.05 -17.75
C TRP A 348 -11.45 -38.52 -16.89
N TRP A 349 -12.00 -37.36 -17.25
CA TRP A 349 -13.17 -36.78 -16.57
C TRP A 349 -14.44 -37.59 -16.73
N ARG A 350 -14.74 -38.11 -17.94
CA ARG A 350 -15.91 -38.99 -18.13
C ARG A 350 -15.81 -40.25 -17.25
N ARG A 351 -14.61 -40.80 -17.06
CA ARG A 351 -14.39 -41.96 -16.17
C ARG A 351 -14.57 -41.64 -14.69
N ARG A 352 -14.28 -40.40 -14.26
CA ARG A 352 -14.41 -39.96 -12.86
C ARG A 352 -15.75 -39.31 -12.54
N ARG A 353 -16.62 -39.06 -13.53
CA ARG A 353 -17.98 -38.60 -13.28
C ARG A 353 -18.76 -39.70 -12.57
N ARG A 354 -18.95 -39.54 -11.27
CA ARG A 354 -20.22 -39.91 -10.62
C ARG A 354 -21.23 -38.83 -11.03
N ASP A 355 -22.38 -39.24 -11.54
CA ASP A 355 -23.50 -38.34 -11.84
C ASP A 355 -23.84 -37.54 -10.59
N SER A 356 -23.26 -36.36 -10.50
CA SER A 356 -23.53 -35.42 -9.43
C SER A 356 -24.83 -34.75 -9.84
N GLY A 357 -25.89 -35.00 -9.07
CA GLY A 357 -27.22 -34.43 -9.31
C GLY A 357 -27.18 -32.90 -9.43
N PRO A 358 -28.30 -32.28 -9.86
CA PRO A 358 -28.36 -30.83 -10.05
C PRO A 358 -27.89 -30.11 -8.79
N ALA A 359 -26.90 -29.23 -8.95
CA ALA A 359 -26.32 -28.48 -7.84
C ALA A 359 -27.40 -27.58 -7.21
N ARG A 360 -27.64 -27.74 -5.91
CA ARG A 360 -28.69 -27.02 -5.17
C ARG A 360 -28.41 -25.51 -4.97
N VAL A 361 -27.23 -25.03 -5.34
CA VAL A 361 -26.74 -23.68 -4.99
C VAL A 361 -26.99 -22.70 -6.15
N PRO A 362 -27.57 -21.51 -5.91
CA PRO A 362 -27.73 -20.48 -6.93
C PRO A 362 -26.41 -20.11 -7.64
N GLY A 363 -26.46 -19.78 -8.93
CA GLY A 363 -25.27 -19.49 -9.73
C GLY A 363 -24.42 -18.31 -9.23
N TRP A 364 -25.07 -17.27 -8.70
CA TRP A 364 -24.40 -16.10 -8.16
C TRP A 364 -23.60 -16.42 -6.88
N LEU A 365 -24.09 -17.31 -6.01
CA LEU A 365 -23.35 -17.79 -4.84
C LEU A 365 -22.10 -18.57 -5.25
N ARG A 366 -22.17 -19.31 -6.36
CA ARG A 366 -21.02 -20.08 -6.85
C ARG A 366 -19.98 -19.19 -7.53
N MET A 367 -20.43 -18.16 -8.23
CA MET A 367 -19.53 -17.12 -8.75
C MET A 367 -18.85 -16.34 -7.62
N GLY A 368 -19.61 -15.95 -6.59
CA GLY A 368 -19.07 -15.33 -5.38
C GLY A 368 -18.08 -16.26 -4.66
N GLY A 369 -18.43 -17.54 -4.48
CA GLY A 369 -17.57 -18.54 -3.85
C GLY A 369 -16.30 -18.82 -4.65
N TYR A 370 -16.39 -18.86 -5.99
CA TYR A 370 -15.22 -18.99 -6.86
C TYR A 370 -14.31 -17.78 -6.76
N ALA A 371 -14.87 -16.56 -6.80
CA ALA A 371 -14.08 -15.34 -6.69
C ALA A 371 -13.43 -15.20 -5.30
N LEU A 372 -14.15 -15.52 -4.22
CA LEU A 372 -13.62 -15.53 -2.86
C LEU A 372 -12.53 -16.59 -2.69
N GLY A 373 -12.74 -17.81 -3.19
CA GLY A 373 -11.74 -18.87 -3.14
C GLY A 373 -10.49 -18.56 -3.96
N GLY A 374 -10.67 -18.02 -5.17
CA GLY A 374 -9.58 -17.57 -6.02
C GLY A 374 -8.81 -16.40 -5.41
N GLY A 375 -9.52 -15.40 -4.88
CA GLY A 375 -8.92 -14.26 -4.16
C GLY A 375 -8.14 -14.70 -2.92
N ALA A 376 -8.69 -15.65 -2.14
CA ALA A 376 -8.01 -16.24 -1.00
C ALA A 376 -6.72 -16.97 -1.40
N LEU A 377 -6.77 -17.74 -2.50
CA LEU A 377 -5.58 -18.44 -3.03
C LEU A 377 -4.49 -17.47 -3.50
N VAL A 378 -4.87 -16.40 -4.20
CA VAL A 378 -3.92 -15.37 -4.67
C VAL A 378 -3.25 -14.67 -3.50
N VAL A 379 -4.02 -14.24 -2.51
CA VAL A 379 -3.49 -13.58 -1.31
C VAL A 379 -2.66 -14.53 -0.44
N TRP A 380 -3.01 -15.81 -0.41
CA TRP A 380 -2.24 -16.83 0.32
C TRP A 380 -0.93 -17.20 -0.37
N ALA A 381 -0.89 -17.18 -1.70
CA ALA A 381 0.31 -17.44 -2.49
C ALA A 381 1.39 -16.36 -2.32
N ASP A 382 1.02 -15.18 -1.83
CA ASP A 382 1.93 -14.09 -1.49
C ASP A 382 2.67 -14.44 -0.19
N ALA A 383 3.99 -14.61 -0.29
CA ALA A 383 4.85 -14.98 0.84
C ALA A 383 4.89 -13.89 1.93
N THR A 384 4.62 -12.62 1.58
CA THR A 384 4.67 -11.49 2.50
C THR A 384 3.41 -11.33 3.35
N THR A 385 2.35 -12.10 3.05
CA THR A 385 1.07 -11.95 3.74
C THR A 385 1.00 -12.85 4.98
N HIS A 386 0.84 -12.20 6.14
CA HIS A 386 0.48 -12.84 7.41
C HIS A 386 -1.04 -12.77 7.62
N TRP A 387 -1.61 -13.65 8.45
CA TRP A 387 -3.05 -13.62 8.74
C TRP A 387 -3.38 -12.46 9.69
N SER A 388 -4.10 -11.46 9.19
CA SER A 388 -4.61 -10.32 9.97
C SER A 388 -5.98 -9.87 9.45
N ALA A 389 -6.63 -8.92 10.15
CA ALA A 389 -7.87 -8.30 9.68
C ALA A 389 -7.71 -7.65 8.29
N GLN A 390 -6.51 -7.17 7.96
CA GLN A 390 -6.19 -6.54 6.68
C GLN A 390 -6.09 -7.57 5.55
N THR A 391 -5.73 -8.82 5.86
CA THR A 391 -5.71 -9.94 4.91
C THR A 391 -7.12 -10.23 4.40
N VAL A 392 -8.14 -10.12 5.24
CA VAL A 392 -9.54 -10.27 4.83
C VAL A 392 -9.90 -9.23 3.75
N VAL A 393 -9.46 -7.98 3.93
CA VAL A 393 -9.71 -6.92 2.96
C VAL A 393 -8.97 -7.17 1.64
N LYS A 394 -7.72 -7.67 1.69
CA LYS A 394 -6.99 -8.12 0.48
C LYS A 394 -7.76 -9.22 -0.26
N VAL A 395 -8.30 -10.21 0.45
CA VAL A 395 -9.09 -11.30 -0.14
C VAL A 395 -10.37 -10.78 -0.78
N ILE A 396 -11.09 -9.89 -0.09
CA ILE A 396 -12.32 -9.28 -0.62
C ILE A 396 -12.02 -8.48 -1.88
N GLY A 397 -10.95 -7.68 -1.90
CA GLY A 397 -10.59 -6.90 -3.08
C GLY A 397 -10.07 -7.75 -4.23
N ALA A 398 -9.30 -8.82 -3.96
CA ALA A 398 -8.90 -9.80 -4.97
C ALA A 398 -10.13 -10.51 -5.58
N ALA A 399 -11.10 -10.87 -4.74
CA ALA A 399 -12.37 -11.42 -5.19
C ALA A 399 -13.18 -10.41 -6.03
N ALA A 400 -13.21 -9.14 -5.62
CA ALA A 400 -13.87 -8.07 -6.39
C ALA A 400 -13.22 -7.88 -7.76
N GLY A 401 -11.89 -7.89 -7.85
CA GLY A 401 -11.15 -7.86 -9.12
C GLY A 401 -11.46 -9.06 -10.01
N MET A 402 -11.53 -10.26 -9.43
CA MET A 402 -11.90 -11.47 -10.17
C MET A 402 -13.37 -11.42 -10.67
N LEU A 403 -14.29 -10.90 -9.85
CA LEU A 403 -15.67 -10.67 -10.26
C LEU A 403 -15.77 -9.64 -11.37
N LEU A 404 -14.99 -8.56 -11.31
CA LEU A 404 -14.91 -7.57 -12.38
C LEU A 404 -14.53 -8.25 -13.70
N VAL A 405 -13.47 -9.06 -13.70
CA VAL A 405 -13.02 -9.79 -14.90
C VAL A 405 -14.07 -10.78 -15.40
N LEU A 406 -14.71 -11.54 -14.52
CA LEU A 406 -15.80 -12.45 -14.88
C LEU A 406 -16.99 -11.70 -15.49
N MET A 407 -17.34 -10.53 -14.94
CA MET A 407 -18.41 -9.68 -15.47
C MET A 407 -18.05 -9.09 -16.83
N THR A 408 -16.83 -8.58 -17.01
CA THR A 408 -16.43 -7.92 -18.25
C THR A 408 -16.17 -8.90 -19.39
N TYR A 409 -15.66 -10.10 -19.08
CA TYR A 409 -15.33 -11.11 -20.08
C TYR A 409 -16.48 -12.08 -20.34
N GLU A 410 -16.83 -12.89 -19.33
CA GLU A 410 -17.75 -14.02 -19.51
C GLU A 410 -19.20 -13.59 -19.64
N LYS A 411 -19.67 -12.64 -18.83
CA LYS A 411 -21.06 -12.14 -18.92
C LYS A 411 -21.29 -11.35 -20.20
N THR A 412 -20.32 -10.56 -20.66
CA THR A 412 -20.38 -9.88 -21.96
C THR A 412 -20.52 -10.89 -23.10
N LYS A 413 -19.69 -11.93 -23.09
CA LYS A 413 -19.72 -13.00 -24.10
C LYS A 413 -21.06 -13.74 -24.10
N ASP A 414 -21.57 -14.13 -22.93
CA ASP A 414 -22.87 -14.82 -22.81
C ASP A 414 -24.03 -13.95 -23.30
N SER A 415 -24.05 -12.66 -22.93
CA SER A 415 -25.06 -11.69 -23.37
C SER A 415 -25.09 -11.53 -24.89
N LEU A 416 -23.92 -11.40 -25.53
CA LEU A 416 -23.80 -11.22 -26.98
C LEU A 416 -24.15 -12.48 -27.78
N LEU A 417 -23.78 -13.64 -27.26
CA LEU A 417 -24.17 -14.92 -27.85
C LEU A 417 -25.69 -15.16 -27.76
N ARG A 418 -26.37 -14.51 -26.81
CA ARG A 418 -27.79 -14.75 -26.50
C ARG A 418 -28.53 -13.45 -26.13
N PRO A 419 -28.75 -12.54 -27.10
CA PRO A 419 -29.55 -11.35 -26.85
C PRO A 419 -30.96 -11.75 -26.39
N GLY A 420 -31.40 -11.27 -25.22
CA GLY A 420 -32.82 -11.33 -24.82
C GLY A 420 -33.29 -12.47 -23.90
N ARG A 421 -32.42 -13.15 -23.13
CA ARG A 421 -32.87 -14.10 -22.09
C ARG A 421 -32.44 -13.72 -20.67
N GLY A 422 -33.22 -12.86 -20.03
CA GLY A 422 -33.19 -12.65 -18.58
C GLY A 422 -33.80 -13.81 -17.77
N GLY A 423 -33.38 -15.07 -17.98
CA GLY A 423 -33.99 -16.15 -17.18
C GLY A 423 -33.60 -17.62 -17.38
N LEU A 424 -32.69 -18.00 -18.30
CA LEU A 424 -32.14 -19.37 -18.26
C LEU A 424 -30.93 -19.39 -17.32
N PRO A 425 -30.86 -20.32 -16.35
CA PRO A 425 -29.75 -20.38 -15.40
C PRO A 425 -28.46 -20.77 -16.13
N ALA A 426 -27.67 -19.78 -16.52
CA ALA A 426 -26.29 -19.98 -16.93
C ALA A 426 -25.48 -20.34 -15.67
N GLU A 427 -24.89 -21.54 -15.69
CA GLU A 427 -24.23 -22.09 -14.52
C GLU A 427 -22.71 -21.89 -14.65
N LEU A 428 -22.10 -21.11 -13.75
CA LEU A 428 -20.65 -21.06 -13.65
C LEU A 428 -20.16 -22.44 -13.19
N ARG A 429 -19.47 -23.15 -14.08
CA ARG A 429 -18.79 -24.40 -13.75
C ARG A 429 -17.30 -24.14 -13.66
N VAL A 430 -16.78 -24.32 -12.46
CA VAL A 430 -15.35 -24.34 -12.17
C VAL A 430 -14.80 -25.65 -12.71
N VAL A 431 -13.69 -25.60 -13.43
CA VAL A 431 -12.99 -26.80 -13.90
C VAL A 431 -12.17 -27.33 -12.72
N PRO A 432 -12.52 -28.48 -12.08
CA PRO A 432 -11.88 -28.85 -10.82
C PRO A 432 -10.39 -29.17 -10.98
N ALA A 433 -9.98 -29.69 -12.15
CA ALA A 433 -8.57 -29.90 -12.46
C ALA A 433 -7.77 -28.58 -12.50
N GLY A 434 -8.38 -27.50 -13.00
CA GLY A 434 -7.80 -26.16 -12.96
C GLY A 434 -7.65 -25.66 -11.53
N LEU A 435 -8.68 -25.85 -10.69
CA LEU A 435 -8.62 -25.47 -9.28
C LEU A 435 -7.53 -26.24 -8.51
N MET A 436 -7.37 -27.54 -8.76
CA MET A 436 -6.28 -28.32 -8.17
C MET A 436 -4.90 -27.79 -8.61
N LEU A 437 -4.74 -27.46 -9.89
CA LEU A 437 -3.52 -26.84 -10.39
C LEU A 437 -3.27 -25.48 -9.70
N ALA A 438 -4.31 -24.66 -9.51
CA ALA A 438 -4.20 -23.37 -8.83
C ALA A 438 -3.72 -23.52 -7.39
N VAL A 439 -4.23 -24.51 -6.64
CA VAL A 439 -3.78 -24.81 -5.28
C VAL A 439 -2.31 -25.25 -5.29
N VAL A 440 -1.92 -26.13 -6.20
CA VAL A 440 -0.53 -26.62 -6.30
C VAL A 440 0.43 -25.48 -6.65
N MET A 441 0.06 -24.63 -7.62
CA MET A 441 0.88 -23.48 -8.02
C MET A 441 0.95 -22.43 -6.92
N ALA A 442 -0.15 -22.13 -6.22
CA ALA A 442 -0.16 -21.25 -5.06
C ALA A 442 0.76 -21.76 -3.94
N ALA A 443 0.71 -23.08 -3.66
CA ALA A 443 1.56 -23.70 -2.66
C ALA A 443 3.04 -23.65 -3.06
N LEU A 444 3.33 -23.89 -4.34
CA LEU A 444 4.68 -23.79 -4.88
C LEU A 444 5.21 -22.36 -4.83
N SER A 445 4.38 -21.37 -5.17
CA SER A 445 4.69 -19.94 -5.08
C SER A 445 5.07 -19.54 -3.64
N ARG A 446 4.31 -20.05 -2.67
CA ARG A 446 4.57 -19.81 -1.25
C ARG A 446 5.82 -20.51 -0.76
N TRP A 447 6.04 -21.76 -1.19
CA TRP A 447 7.22 -22.55 -0.80
C TRP A 447 8.53 -21.98 -1.36
N LEU A 448 8.48 -21.39 -2.56
CA LEU A 448 9.62 -20.71 -3.18
C LEU A 448 9.78 -19.26 -2.70
N GLU A 449 9.00 -18.82 -1.69
CA GLU A 449 9.01 -17.46 -1.14
C GLU A 449 8.93 -16.37 -2.22
N SER A 450 8.08 -16.60 -3.23
CA SER A 450 8.00 -15.68 -4.35
C SER A 450 7.41 -14.33 -3.93
N PRO A 451 8.06 -13.19 -4.27
CA PRO A 451 7.55 -11.86 -3.94
C PRO A 451 6.26 -11.51 -4.70
N VAL A 452 5.92 -12.27 -5.74
CA VAL A 452 4.72 -12.11 -6.56
C VAL A 452 3.97 -13.44 -6.56
N PRO A 453 2.66 -13.45 -6.23
CA PRO A 453 1.90 -14.68 -6.17
C PRO A 453 1.69 -15.30 -7.56
N TYR A 454 2.19 -16.51 -7.78
CA TYR A 454 1.95 -17.29 -8.99
C TYR A 454 0.79 -18.27 -8.79
N VAL A 455 -0.40 -17.91 -9.27
CA VAL A 455 -1.60 -18.77 -9.18
C VAL A 455 -2.16 -19.06 -10.58
N TYR A 456 -1.72 -20.16 -11.18
CA TYR A 456 -2.21 -20.62 -12.48
C TYR A 456 -3.25 -21.72 -12.35
N GLY A 457 -4.31 -21.69 -13.17
CA GLY A 457 -5.34 -22.74 -13.23
C GLY A 457 -6.73 -22.32 -12.76
N LEU A 458 -6.90 -21.07 -12.31
CA LEU A 458 -8.21 -20.49 -12.04
C LEU A 458 -8.98 -20.29 -13.35
N VAL A 459 -9.67 -21.35 -13.80
CA VAL A 459 -10.50 -21.37 -15.00
C VAL A 459 -11.95 -21.65 -14.61
N ALA A 460 -12.83 -20.69 -14.92
CA ALA A 460 -14.27 -20.85 -14.78
C ALA A 460 -14.96 -20.64 -16.14
N VAL A 461 -15.91 -21.50 -16.47
CA VAL A 461 -16.63 -21.48 -17.73
C VAL A 461 -18.13 -21.47 -17.46
N TYR A 462 -18.89 -20.65 -18.18
CA TYR A 462 -20.35 -20.72 -18.16
C TYR A 462 -20.84 -21.88 -19.03
N LEU A 463 -21.52 -22.86 -18.43
CA LEU A 463 -22.21 -23.95 -19.15
C LEU A 463 -23.73 -23.75 -19.08
N VAL A 464 -24.40 -24.05 -20.19
CA VAL A 464 -25.87 -24.08 -20.26
C VAL A 464 -26.38 -25.41 -19.76
N LEU A 465 -27.31 -25.36 -18.81
CA LEU A 465 -28.14 -26.50 -18.45
C LEU A 465 -29.41 -26.47 -19.31
N GLY A 466 -29.44 -27.22 -20.41
CA GLY A 466 -30.65 -27.41 -21.23
C GLY A 466 -30.40 -27.68 -22.71
N THR A 467 -31.34 -28.36 -23.36
CA THR A 467 -31.36 -28.58 -24.81
C THR A 467 -31.61 -27.24 -25.51
N PRO A 468 -30.71 -26.76 -26.38
CA PRO A 468 -30.85 -25.44 -26.99
C PRO A 468 -32.04 -25.42 -27.97
N PRO A 469 -33.05 -24.55 -27.78
CA PRO A 469 -33.95 -24.20 -28.88
C PRO A 469 -33.12 -23.46 -29.93
N ARG A 470 -33.35 -23.69 -31.24
CA ARG A 470 -32.72 -22.92 -32.32
C ARG A 470 -32.99 -21.43 -32.12
N VAL A 471 -31.97 -20.66 -31.72
CA VAL A 471 -32.06 -19.20 -31.61
C VAL A 471 -31.56 -18.59 -32.92
N LEU A 472 -32.43 -17.86 -33.62
CA LEU A 472 -32.04 -16.89 -34.64
C LEU A 472 -31.61 -15.59 -33.92
N GLY A 473 -30.37 -15.11 -34.11
CA GLY A 473 -30.00 -13.71 -33.78
C GLY A 473 -28.82 -13.45 -32.83
N GLY A 474 -28.09 -14.46 -32.33
CA GLY A 474 -26.84 -14.23 -31.57
C GLY A 474 -25.66 -13.86 -32.47
N VAL A 475 -24.71 -13.06 -31.98
CA VAL A 475 -23.49 -12.77 -32.76
C VAL A 475 -22.60 -14.01 -32.89
N PRO A 476 -21.77 -14.13 -33.94
CA PRO A 476 -20.80 -15.21 -34.06
C PRO A 476 -19.91 -15.32 -32.82
N LYS A 477 -19.57 -16.56 -32.42
CA LYS A 477 -18.77 -16.82 -31.21
C LYS A 477 -17.44 -16.07 -31.20
N GLY A 478 -16.76 -15.98 -32.34
CA GLY A 478 -15.53 -15.18 -32.47
C GLY A 478 -15.74 -13.70 -32.18
N GLN A 479 -16.84 -13.10 -32.65
CA GLN A 479 -17.19 -11.71 -32.37
C GLN A 479 -17.47 -11.48 -30.88
N ALA A 480 -18.19 -12.39 -30.22
CA ALA A 480 -18.45 -12.30 -28.77
C ALA A 480 -17.15 -12.35 -27.95
N VAL A 481 -16.18 -13.20 -28.35
CA VAL A 481 -14.85 -13.28 -27.74
C VAL A 481 -14.06 -11.98 -27.93
N LEU A 482 -14.09 -11.40 -29.13
CA LEU A 482 -13.42 -10.13 -29.42
C LEU A 482 -13.94 -9.02 -28.50
N VAL A 483 -15.27 -8.86 -28.42
CA VAL A 483 -15.88 -7.80 -27.60
C VAL A 483 -15.61 -8.04 -26.11
N GLY A 484 -15.74 -9.27 -25.61
CA GLY A 484 -15.40 -9.59 -24.21
C GLY A 484 -13.94 -9.28 -23.86
N GLY A 485 -13.00 -9.58 -24.77
CA GLY A 485 -11.59 -9.22 -24.64
C GLY A 485 -11.36 -7.70 -24.57
N ILE A 486 -11.97 -6.95 -25.49
CA ILE A 486 -11.90 -5.47 -25.51
C ILE A 486 -12.48 -4.88 -24.22
N CYS A 487 -13.66 -5.33 -23.79
CA CYS A 487 -14.30 -4.85 -22.56
C CYS A 487 -13.43 -5.11 -21.32
N THR A 488 -12.75 -6.26 -21.26
CA THR A 488 -11.88 -6.62 -20.13
C THR A 488 -10.62 -5.78 -20.10
N LEU A 489 -9.97 -5.56 -21.25
CA LEU A 489 -8.83 -4.64 -21.34
C LEU A 489 -9.24 -3.21 -20.98
N ALA A 490 -10.36 -2.71 -21.51
CA ALA A 490 -10.85 -1.38 -21.24
C ALA A 490 -11.20 -1.18 -19.76
N ALA A 491 -11.85 -2.16 -19.12
CA ALA A 491 -12.13 -2.12 -17.69
C ALA A 491 -10.84 -2.16 -16.86
N SER A 492 -9.85 -2.96 -17.25
CA SER A 492 -8.55 -3.02 -16.57
C SER A 492 -7.80 -1.68 -16.67
N LEU A 493 -7.80 -1.07 -17.85
CA LEU A 493 -7.26 0.28 -18.09
C LEU A 493 -7.98 1.33 -17.25
N LEU A 494 -9.32 1.26 -17.16
CA LEU A 494 -10.12 2.19 -16.37
C LEU A 494 -9.84 2.06 -14.86
N VAL A 495 -9.72 0.83 -14.34
CA VAL A 495 -9.34 0.60 -12.94
C VAL A 495 -7.91 1.09 -12.69
N TRP A 496 -7.00 0.88 -13.64
CA TRP A 496 -5.63 1.37 -13.53
C TRP A 496 -5.55 2.91 -13.51
N THR A 497 -6.30 3.59 -14.37
CA THR A 497 -6.30 5.07 -14.43
C THR A 497 -7.00 5.69 -13.23
N LEU A 498 -8.21 5.24 -12.90
CA LEU A 498 -9.00 5.75 -11.77
C LEU A 498 -8.42 5.33 -10.41
N GLY A 499 -7.66 4.23 -10.37
CA GLY A 499 -7.00 3.71 -9.18
C GLY A 499 -5.69 4.43 -8.83
N THR A 500 -5.16 5.28 -9.72
CA THR A 500 -3.93 6.07 -9.51
C THR A 500 -3.78 6.68 -8.11
N PRO A 501 -4.75 7.45 -7.58
CA PRO A 501 -4.61 8.06 -6.25
C PRO A 501 -4.50 7.04 -5.12
N LEU A 502 -5.16 5.88 -5.25
CA LEU A 502 -5.05 4.80 -4.28
C LEU A 502 -3.67 4.13 -4.35
N VAL A 503 -3.14 3.94 -5.56
CA VAL A 503 -1.80 3.37 -5.78
C VAL A 503 -0.73 4.28 -5.21
N GLU A 504 -0.80 5.59 -5.45
CA GLU A 504 0.11 6.58 -4.89
C GLU A 504 0.04 6.60 -3.36
N ALA A 505 -1.16 6.71 -2.79
CA ALA A 505 -1.36 6.70 -1.34
C ALA A 505 -0.86 5.40 -0.68
N GLY A 506 -0.98 4.26 -1.36
CA GLY A 506 -0.54 2.98 -0.83
C GLY A 506 0.97 2.73 -0.89
N ARG A 507 1.73 3.46 -1.71
CA ARG A 507 3.20 3.30 -1.80
C ARG A 507 3.93 3.88 -0.60
N ASP A 508 3.44 5.00 -0.09
CA ASP A 508 4.00 5.69 1.08
C ASP A 508 3.45 5.16 2.41
N ALA A 509 2.51 4.20 2.34
CA ALA A 509 1.82 3.68 3.50
C ALA A 509 2.36 2.32 3.94
N ASP A 510 2.32 2.06 5.25
CA ASP A 510 2.80 0.80 5.82
C ASP A 510 2.08 -0.41 5.20
N PRO A 511 2.74 -1.58 5.01
CA PRO A 511 2.16 -2.78 4.38
C PRO A 511 0.88 -3.33 5.02
N GLY A 512 0.56 -2.94 6.26
CA GLY A 512 -0.70 -3.24 6.93
C GLY A 512 -1.77 -2.14 6.79
N SER A 513 -1.41 -0.91 6.46
CA SER A 513 -2.36 0.19 6.42
C SER A 513 -3.47 -0.02 5.35
N MET A 514 -4.65 0.58 5.58
CA MET A 514 -5.75 0.52 4.61
C MET A 514 -5.39 1.10 3.22
N PRO A 515 -4.64 2.21 3.10
CA PRO A 515 -4.19 2.69 1.79
C PRO A 515 -3.36 1.67 1.02
N TYR A 516 -2.44 0.97 1.70
CA TYR A 516 -1.65 -0.10 1.07
C TYR A 516 -2.53 -1.24 0.57
N VAL A 517 -3.48 -1.68 1.40
CA VAL A 517 -4.40 -2.76 1.02
C VAL A 517 -5.24 -2.37 -0.19
N LEU A 518 -5.79 -1.15 -0.22
CA LEU A 518 -6.58 -0.68 -1.36
C LEU A 518 -5.74 -0.61 -2.64
N ALA A 519 -4.52 -0.08 -2.57
CA ALA A 519 -3.58 -0.08 -3.69
C ALA A 519 -3.28 -1.51 -4.20
N TYR A 520 -3.08 -2.45 -3.28
CA TYR A 520 -2.83 -3.86 -3.61
C TYR A 520 -4.00 -4.48 -4.38
N THR A 521 -5.23 -4.16 -3.98
CA THR A 521 -6.44 -4.67 -4.65
C THR A 521 -6.61 -4.11 -6.06
N VAL A 522 -6.28 -2.84 -6.27
CA VAL A 522 -6.22 -2.22 -7.61
C VAL A 522 -5.17 -2.95 -8.46
N GLY A 523 -3.97 -3.17 -7.93
CA GLY A 523 -2.90 -3.89 -8.63
C GLY A 523 -3.32 -5.29 -9.07
N LEU A 524 -3.94 -6.08 -8.19
CA LEU A 524 -4.42 -7.42 -8.54
C LEU A 524 -5.50 -7.40 -9.63
N ALA A 525 -6.44 -6.45 -9.58
CA ALA A 525 -7.49 -6.33 -10.58
C ALA A 525 -6.91 -6.00 -11.97
N VAL A 526 -5.94 -5.08 -12.04
CA VAL A 526 -5.29 -4.68 -13.29
C VAL A 526 -4.45 -5.84 -13.86
N VAL A 527 -3.61 -6.46 -13.03
CA VAL A 527 -2.76 -7.59 -13.45
C VAL A 527 -3.62 -8.75 -13.94
N GLY A 528 -4.59 -9.20 -13.13
CA GLY A 528 -5.46 -10.31 -13.47
C GLY A 528 -6.30 -10.06 -14.72
N GLY A 529 -6.80 -8.84 -14.92
CA GLY A 529 -7.61 -8.50 -16.09
C GLY A 529 -6.83 -8.54 -17.40
N VAL A 530 -5.60 -8.05 -17.40
CA VAL A 530 -4.72 -8.12 -18.59
C VAL A 530 -4.27 -9.55 -18.85
N GLU A 531 -3.85 -10.28 -17.80
CA GLU A 531 -3.39 -11.66 -17.91
C GLU A 531 -4.47 -12.58 -18.48
N VAL A 532 -5.73 -12.40 -18.08
CA VAL A 532 -6.86 -13.18 -18.61
C VAL A 532 -7.01 -12.99 -20.12
N VAL A 533 -6.76 -11.79 -20.64
CA VAL A 533 -6.79 -11.56 -22.09
C VAL A 533 -5.55 -12.15 -22.76
N VAL A 534 -4.36 -11.96 -22.20
CA VAL A 534 -3.10 -12.49 -22.76
C VAL A 534 -3.14 -14.03 -22.83
N PHE A 535 -3.48 -14.70 -21.74
CA PHE A 535 -3.51 -16.16 -21.70
C PHE A 535 -4.78 -16.73 -22.35
N GLY A 536 -5.93 -16.08 -22.20
CA GLY A 536 -7.17 -16.49 -22.84
C GLY A 536 -7.12 -16.44 -24.37
N MET A 537 -6.30 -15.55 -24.94
CA MET A 537 -6.09 -15.43 -26.38
C MET A 537 -5.05 -16.40 -26.96
N LEU A 538 -4.46 -17.29 -26.16
CA LEU A 538 -3.61 -18.36 -26.68
C LEU A 538 -4.40 -19.23 -27.68
N PRO A 539 -3.86 -19.51 -28.88
CA PRO A 539 -4.58 -20.20 -29.95
C PRO A 539 -4.58 -21.74 -29.78
N LEU A 540 -4.85 -22.23 -28.57
CA LEU A 540 -4.87 -23.65 -28.23
C LEU A 540 -6.28 -24.25 -28.32
N SER A 541 -6.36 -25.59 -28.37
CA SER A 541 -7.64 -26.30 -28.46
C SER A 541 -8.47 -26.05 -27.21
N GLY A 542 -9.75 -25.79 -27.38
CA GLY A 542 -10.67 -25.52 -26.27
C GLY A 542 -10.56 -24.11 -25.67
N MET A 543 -9.68 -23.24 -26.20
CA MET A 543 -9.54 -21.85 -25.74
C MET A 543 -10.20 -20.85 -26.70
N ASP A 544 -10.63 -19.72 -26.15
CA ASP A 544 -11.33 -18.67 -26.89
C ASP A 544 -10.43 -17.99 -27.94
N GLY A 545 -9.11 -17.92 -27.70
CA GLY A 545 -8.13 -17.44 -28.67
C GLY A 545 -8.17 -18.16 -30.01
N ARG A 546 -8.35 -19.49 -30.01
CA ARG A 546 -8.48 -20.27 -31.26
C ARG A 546 -9.77 -19.94 -32.00
N VAL A 547 -10.87 -19.82 -31.28
CA VAL A 547 -12.19 -19.47 -31.84
C VAL A 547 -12.15 -18.10 -32.53
N LEU A 548 -11.52 -17.11 -31.89
CA LEU A 548 -11.36 -15.77 -32.47
C LEU A 548 -10.47 -15.81 -33.72
N LYS A 549 -9.34 -16.53 -33.66
CA LYS A 549 -8.39 -16.65 -34.77
C LYS A 549 -8.97 -17.34 -36.00
N GLU A 550 -9.78 -18.39 -35.80
CA GLU A 550 -10.49 -19.09 -36.88
C GLU A 550 -11.57 -18.22 -37.52
N TRP A 551 -12.26 -17.39 -36.72
CA TRP A 551 -13.27 -16.46 -37.22
C TRP A 551 -12.66 -15.27 -37.98
N ASN A 552 -11.64 -14.61 -37.41
CA ASN A 552 -10.97 -13.47 -38.02
C ASN A 552 -9.53 -13.33 -37.51
N LYS A 553 -8.55 -13.74 -38.34
CA LYS A 553 -7.12 -13.67 -38.00
C LYS A 553 -6.64 -12.24 -37.72
N PRO A 554 -6.91 -11.23 -38.56
CA PRO A 554 -6.59 -9.84 -38.25
C PRO A 554 -7.12 -9.36 -36.89
N ALA A 555 -8.37 -9.67 -36.57
CA ALA A 555 -8.97 -9.27 -35.29
C ALA A 555 -8.27 -9.92 -34.09
N TRP A 556 -7.89 -11.20 -34.22
CA TRP A 556 -7.10 -11.90 -33.20
C TRP A 556 -5.73 -11.25 -33.01
N TYR A 557 -4.97 -11.00 -34.09
CA TYR A 557 -3.66 -10.36 -34.00
C TYR A 557 -3.75 -8.96 -33.40
N ALA A 558 -4.76 -8.16 -33.79
CA ALA A 558 -4.95 -6.82 -33.27
C ALA A 558 -5.22 -6.83 -31.76
N LEU A 559 -6.20 -7.60 -31.29
CA LEU A 559 -6.49 -7.72 -29.86
C LEU A 559 -5.29 -8.25 -29.09
N TYR A 560 -4.64 -9.28 -29.61
CA TYR A 560 -3.57 -9.96 -28.91
C TYR A 560 -2.29 -9.13 -28.83
N LEU A 561 -1.90 -8.44 -29.91
CA LEU A 561 -0.74 -7.57 -29.92
C LEU A 561 -0.93 -6.36 -28.99
N VAL A 562 -2.13 -5.79 -28.93
CA VAL A 562 -2.47 -4.72 -27.97
C VAL A 562 -2.33 -5.24 -26.53
N ALA A 563 -2.91 -6.41 -26.24
CA ALA A 563 -2.81 -7.04 -24.92
C ALA A 563 -1.35 -7.34 -24.53
N LEU A 564 -0.55 -7.91 -25.45
CA LEU A 564 0.86 -8.22 -25.21
C LEU A 564 1.69 -6.95 -25.04
N THR A 565 1.46 -5.91 -25.83
CA THR A 565 2.17 -4.64 -25.69
C THR A 565 1.88 -4.04 -24.33
N PHE A 566 0.61 -4.00 -23.90
CA PHE A 566 0.27 -3.52 -22.56
C PHE A 566 0.89 -4.40 -21.46
N PHE A 567 0.84 -5.72 -21.61
CA PHE A 567 1.44 -6.65 -20.66
C PHE A 567 2.96 -6.44 -20.51
N PHE A 568 3.73 -6.33 -21.60
CA PHE A 568 5.17 -6.12 -21.49
C PHE A 568 5.55 -4.69 -21.11
N HIS A 569 4.84 -3.70 -21.65
CA HIS A 569 5.14 -2.29 -21.44
C HIS A 569 4.73 -1.82 -20.05
N VAL A 570 3.56 -2.26 -19.58
CA VAL A 570 2.99 -1.87 -18.29
C VAL A 570 3.26 -2.95 -17.25
N LEU A 571 2.88 -4.21 -17.41
CA LEU A 571 2.95 -5.17 -16.29
C LEU A 571 4.32 -5.83 -16.06
N LEU A 572 5.00 -6.29 -17.11
CA LEU A 572 6.24 -7.06 -16.95
C LEU A 572 7.45 -6.18 -16.64
N SER A 573 7.40 -4.91 -17.05
CA SER A 573 8.31 -3.86 -16.59
C SER A 573 8.07 -3.45 -15.13
N GLN A 574 6.89 -3.81 -14.58
CA GLN A 574 6.45 -3.48 -13.22
C GLN A 574 6.70 -4.61 -12.22
N VAL A 575 6.33 -5.85 -12.53
CA VAL A 575 6.34 -7.02 -11.60
C VAL A 575 7.76 -7.54 -11.25
N HIS A 576 8.79 -7.11 -11.99
CA HIS A 576 10.18 -7.42 -11.67
C HIS A 576 11.06 -6.17 -11.55
N PRO A 577 10.99 -5.42 -10.45
CA PRO A 577 12.03 -4.43 -10.15
C PRO A 577 13.37 -5.11 -9.84
N GLY A 578 13.35 -6.43 -9.57
CA GLY A 578 14.52 -7.31 -9.59
C GLY A 578 15.12 -7.59 -10.98
N ALA A 579 14.36 -7.42 -12.07
CA ALA A 579 14.89 -7.40 -13.44
C ALA A 579 15.39 -6.00 -13.86
N GLY A 580 15.34 -5.04 -12.93
CA GLY A 580 15.80 -3.69 -13.12
C GLY A 580 16.27 -3.05 -11.81
N ALA A 581 17.21 -3.68 -11.09
CA ALA A 581 18.20 -3.02 -10.23
C ALA A 581 19.00 -3.95 -9.30
N HIS A 582 18.59 -5.21 -9.03
CA HIS A 582 19.35 -6.08 -8.10
C HIS A 582 20.05 -7.29 -8.71
N LEU A 583 20.02 -7.41 -10.02
CA LEU A 583 21.15 -7.90 -10.79
C LEU A 583 21.56 -6.72 -11.67
N LEU A 584 22.83 -6.33 -11.67
CA LEU A 584 23.41 -5.69 -12.84
C LEU A 584 23.37 -6.72 -13.95
N VAL A 585 22.18 -6.87 -14.52
CA VAL A 585 22.01 -7.46 -15.81
C VAL A 585 22.68 -6.46 -16.74
N SER A 586 23.96 -6.68 -17.06
CA SER A 586 24.53 -6.18 -18.30
C SER A 586 23.50 -6.40 -19.41
N LYS A 587 23.51 -5.59 -20.48
CA LYS A 587 22.62 -5.86 -21.63
C LYS A 587 22.61 -7.36 -21.98
N ASP A 588 23.75 -8.04 -21.81
CA ASP A 588 23.98 -9.46 -22.04
C ASP A 588 23.15 -10.42 -21.17
N LEU A 589 22.84 -10.15 -19.90
CA LEU A 589 22.07 -11.10 -19.04
C LEU A 589 20.55 -11.06 -19.32
N ARG A 590 20.02 -9.94 -19.84
CA ARG A 590 18.61 -9.82 -20.28
C ARG A 590 18.44 -10.66 -21.52
N TRP A 591 19.39 -10.53 -22.45
CA TRP A 591 19.48 -11.40 -23.62
C TRP A 591 19.73 -12.85 -23.23
N LEU A 592 20.54 -13.13 -22.20
CA LEU A 592 20.73 -14.49 -21.70
C LEU A 592 19.45 -15.08 -21.11
N THR A 593 18.68 -14.33 -20.33
CA THR A 593 17.41 -14.80 -19.75
C THR A 593 16.38 -15.05 -20.86
N VAL A 594 16.29 -14.13 -21.82
CA VAL A 594 15.48 -14.31 -23.03
C VAL A 594 15.99 -15.51 -23.84
N ALA A 595 17.30 -15.72 -23.94
CA ALA A 595 17.88 -16.86 -24.64
C ALA A 595 17.62 -18.19 -23.92
N ILE A 596 17.70 -18.23 -22.59
CA ILE A 596 17.34 -19.39 -21.77
C ILE A 596 15.86 -19.69 -21.93
N ALA A 597 14.99 -18.68 -21.79
CA ALA A 597 13.55 -18.84 -21.99
C ALA A 597 13.24 -19.34 -23.41
N THR A 598 13.87 -18.74 -24.42
CA THR A 598 13.74 -19.16 -25.83
C THR A 598 14.23 -20.60 -26.00
N GLY A 599 15.39 -20.95 -25.44
CA GLY A 599 15.96 -22.28 -25.48
C GLY A 599 15.04 -23.32 -24.85
N LEU A 600 14.47 -23.03 -23.67
CA LEU A 600 13.50 -23.89 -23.00
C LEU A 600 12.22 -24.06 -23.83
N PHE A 601 11.67 -22.98 -24.41
CA PHE A 601 10.49 -23.07 -25.28
C PHE A 601 10.75 -23.85 -26.56
N VAL A 602 11.91 -23.66 -27.18
CA VAL A 602 12.32 -24.40 -28.39
C VAL A 602 12.56 -25.87 -28.06
N LEU A 603 13.23 -26.20 -26.95
CA LEU A 603 13.45 -27.57 -26.49
C LEU A 603 12.12 -28.27 -26.17
N ALA A 604 11.23 -27.61 -25.41
CA ALA A 604 9.90 -28.12 -25.12
C ALA A 604 9.08 -28.32 -26.40
N GLY A 605 9.18 -27.39 -27.35
CA GLY A 605 8.55 -27.48 -28.66
C GLY A 605 9.07 -28.67 -29.48
N ALA A 606 10.39 -28.86 -29.52
CA ALA A 606 11.04 -29.97 -30.22
C ALA A 606 10.66 -31.32 -29.60
N PHE A 607 10.69 -31.42 -28.26
CA PHE A 607 10.25 -32.60 -27.52
C PHE A 607 8.77 -32.92 -27.82
N SER A 608 7.91 -31.91 -27.79
CA SER A 608 6.47 -32.06 -28.08
C SER A 608 6.20 -32.52 -29.52
N LEU A 609 6.93 -31.99 -30.51
CA LEU A 609 6.86 -32.45 -31.90
C LEU A 609 7.34 -33.89 -32.05
N GLY A 610 8.43 -34.26 -31.35
CA GLY A 610 8.95 -35.62 -31.29
C GLY A 610 7.93 -36.61 -30.73
N LEU A 611 7.32 -36.27 -29.59
CA LEU A 611 6.25 -37.06 -28.98
C LEU A 611 5.07 -37.24 -29.93
N ARG A 612 4.64 -36.16 -30.61
CA ARG A 612 3.52 -36.21 -31.56
C ARG A 612 3.81 -37.15 -32.74
N ARG A 613 5.02 -37.10 -33.29
CA ARG A 613 5.48 -38.03 -34.34
C ARG A 613 5.60 -39.47 -33.85
N TRP A 614 5.94 -39.67 -32.58
CA TRP A 614 6.03 -41.00 -31.98
C TRP A 614 4.64 -41.61 -31.77
N VAL A 615 3.69 -40.86 -31.21
CA VAL A 615 2.29 -41.30 -31.05
C VAL A 615 1.66 -41.64 -32.41
N ALA A 616 1.84 -40.76 -33.41
CA ALA A 616 1.33 -41.03 -34.76
C ALA A 616 1.98 -42.27 -35.43
N ARG A 617 3.19 -42.66 -35.02
CA ARG A 617 3.82 -43.92 -35.48
C ARG A 617 3.20 -45.13 -34.77
N LEU A 618 2.92 -45.03 -33.48
CA LEU A 618 2.26 -46.10 -32.72
C LEU A 618 0.84 -46.36 -33.24
N GLU A 619 0.05 -45.31 -33.48
CA GLU A 619 -1.31 -45.45 -34.01
C GLU A 619 -1.31 -46.11 -35.39
N ARG A 620 -0.36 -45.76 -36.26
CA ARG A 620 -0.21 -46.42 -37.58
C ARG A 620 0.18 -47.89 -37.48
N ARG A 621 1.04 -48.26 -36.51
CA ARG A 621 1.40 -49.66 -36.27
C ARG A 621 0.23 -50.46 -35.71
N ALA A 622 -0.55 -49.87 -34.80
CA ALA A 622 -1.75 -50.49 -34.24
C ALA A 622 -2.89 -50.63 -35.25
N ALA A 623 -2.97 -49.76 -36.26
CA ALA A 623 -3.93 -49.88 -37.36
C ALA A 623 -3.50 -50.88 -38.46
N ALA A 624 -2.23 -51.27 -38.47
CA ALA A 624 -1.65 -52.22 -39.42
C ALA A 624 -1.54 -53.65 -38.87
N ALA A 625 -1.75 -53.82 -37.56
CA ALA A 625 -1.87 -55.10 -36.86
C ALA A 625 -3.36 -55.39 -36.62
#